data_AF-A0A9P8G859-F1
#
_entry.id   AF-A0A9P8G859-F1
#
_cell.length_a   1.000
_cell.length_b   1.000
_cell.length_c   1.000
_cell.angle_alpha   90.00
_cell.angle_beta   90.00
_cell.angle_gamma   90.00
#
_symmetry.space_group_name_H-M   'P 1'
#
loop_
_entity.id
_entity.type
_entity.pdbx_description
1 polymer ?
#
loop_
_entity_poly.entity_id
_entity_poly.type
_entity_poly.pdbx_seq_one_letter_code
_entity_poly.pdbx_strand_id
1 'polypeptide(L)'
;MSTSLEDTKTSAIRYGEREIGDSDHRPTKTAAAARHAQFELGEYNDSPRDEEMDESTDAYGSVPADKRDMMRMGKEQELRRVFRQVSLLSFTAILMATWEFVLMACTQGLVDGGRGGLFWSYIWVMIGYGFIIASLAEMSSMAPTCGGQYHWVSEFAPPSCQKFLSYITGWVSTLSWQAGNASGGFLCGTLIQSLIVIKNPDYAAPGWQGTLLVFPVMLVCVVFNIWLNHWLPSMQNAVMVLHIAGFLAIMIVFWVLSPHVPAKEVFLDLQNDGGWQTTGLALMIGQVSAVGFLGASDAAAHMSEEVKDAGLSVPRAMWWTYIVNGLLGLIMLVSFLFAMPSVDDAINDPTGYPMMYAFQQAMPMTGTIVLAVLMMVLLMAGNISYQASTARQTYAFARDRGFPGSRWLGYVSPKLMIPVNSVIFSAVFTIILSLINIGSSAAFNAIISLGAVAQMGTYAISITCVLYRRLTAPHLLPKPRWSLGRWGVLVNILGLLFAWEAFFWCFWPNAQPVTVDNFNWAPVMFVAVVVGALITYFVQGRRVYNGPVVIVQGRQEES
;
A
#
# COMPACT_ATOMS: atom_id res chain seq x y z
N MET A 1 -76.93 27.80 -3.39
CA MET A 1 -76.26 28.91 -2.69
C MET A 1 -74.79 28.86 -3.11
N SER A 2 -74.40 29.79 -4.01
CA SER A 2 -73.06 30.13 -4.59
C SER A 2 -72.03 29.01 -4.90
N THR A 3 -71.68 28.65 -6.15
CA THR A 3 -70.89 29.31 -7.24
C THR A 3 -69.38 29.50 -7.02
N SER A 4 -68.55 28.79 -7.83
CA SER A 4 -67.24 29.14 -8.45
C SER A 4 -66.58 27.81 -8.92
N LEU A 5 -66.43 27.38 -10.19
CA LEU A 5 -65.70 27.92 -11.38
C LEU A 5 -64.25 28.31 -11.01
N GLU A 6 -63.16 27.95 -11.71
CA GLU A 6 -62.95 27.60 -13.12
C GLU A 6 -61.52 27.02 -13.35
N ASP A 7 -61.32 26.38 -14.50
CA ASP A 7 -60.11 25.78 -15.10
C ASP A 7 -58.90 26.71 -15.29
N THR A 8 -57.67 26.16 -15.37
CA THR A 8 -56.76 26.41 -16.52
C THR A 8 -55.50 25.52 -16.62
N LYS A 9 -55.43 24.77 -17.75
CA LYS A 9 -54.34 24.62 -18.75
C LYS A 9 -52.95 24.02 -18.42
N THR A 10 -52.73 22.84 -19.04
CA THR A 10 -51.76 22.51 -20.13
C THR A 10 -50.34 23.09 -20.13
N SER A 11 -49.34 22.18 -20.14
CA SER A 11 -48.11 22.34 -20.94
C SER A 11 -47.35 21.02 -21.07
N ALA A 12 -47.35 20.47 -22.28
CA ALA A 12 -46.52 19.34 -22.71
C ALA A 12 -45.09 19.81 -23.03
N ILE A 13 -44.07 19.00 -22.68
CA ILE A 13 -42.73 19.12 -23.27
C ILE A 13 -42.28 17.75 -23.76
N ARG A 14 -41.90 17.75 -25.04
CA ARG A 14 -41.60 16.63 -25.93
C ARG A 14 -40.38 15.82 -25.46
N TYR A 15 -40.50 14.50 -25.54
CA TYR A 15 -39.35 13.60 -25.67
C TYR A 15 -38.73 13.80 -27.05
N GLY A 16 -37.51 14.29 -27.10
CA GLY A 16 -36.67 14.30 -28.30
C GLY A 16 -35.72 13.12 -28.25
N GLU A 17 -35.91 12.18 -29.17
CA GLU A 17 -34.87 11.23 -29.58
C GLU A 17 -33.63 12.03 -30.02
N ARG A 18 -32.46 11.71 -29.44
CA ARG A 18 -31.18 12.14 -29.99
C ARG A 18 -30.42 10.93 -30.50
N GLU A 19 -30.21 10.98 -31.81
CA GLU A 19 -29.35 10.12 -32.60
C GLU A 19 -27.95 9.97 -31.97
N ILE A 20 -27.42 8.75 -32.05
CA ILE A 20 -26.06 8.39 -31.71
C ILE A 20 -25.16 8.98 -32.81
N GLY A 21 -24.60 10.16 -32.54
CA GLY A 21 -23.57 10.80 -33.35
C GLY A 21 -22.20 10.60 -32.74
N ASP A 22 -21.36 9.81 -33.41
CA ASP A 22 -19.94 9.63 -33.15
C ASP A 22 -19.22 10.99 -33.22
N SER A 23 -18.64 11.48 -32.13
CA SER A 23 -17.78 12.67 -32.17
C SER A 23 -16.59 12.58 -31.21
N ASP A 24 -15.41 12.54 -31.84
CA ASP A 24 -14.07 12.59 -31.28
C ASP A 24 -13.90 13.89 -30.44
N HIS A 25 -14.06 13.80 -29.11
CA HIS A 25 -13.82 14.91 -28.19
C HIS A 25 -12.32 15.13 -28.00
N ARG A 26 -11.71 15.87 -28.91
CA ARG A 26 -10.49 16.64 -28.63
C ARG A 26 -10.92 18.06 -28.22
N PRO A 27 -10.46 18.61 -27.08
CA PRO A 27 -10.66 20.01 -26.81
C PRO A 27 -9.94 20.83 -27.89
N THR A 28 -10.68 21.68 -28.59
CA THR A 28 -10.15 22.58 -29.62
C THR A 28 -9.28 23.65 -28.96
N LYS A 29 -8.14 23.96 -29.60
CA LYS A 29 -7.15 24.98 -29.16
C LYS A 29 -7.77 26.34 -28.83
N THR A 30 -8.95 26.64 -29.36
CA THR A 30 -9.71 27.87 -29.14
C THR A 30 -10.28 28.02 -27.73
N ALA A 31 -10.66 26.93 -27.06
CA ALA A 31 -11.15 26.99 -25.67
C ALA A 31 -10.02 27.24 -24.66
N ALA A 32 -8.82 26.71 -24.95
CA ALA A 32 -7.61 26.98 -24.18
C ALA A 32 -7.10 28.42 -24.41
N ALA A 33 -7.17 28.92 -25.65
CA ALA A 33 -6.81 30.31 -25.98
C ALA A 33 -7.77 31.34 -25.35
N ALA A 34 -9.07 31.04 -25.27
CA ALA A 34 -10.04 31.91 -24.61
C ALA A 34 -9.82 31.99 -23.08
N ARG A 35 -9.35 30.90 -22.46
CA ARG A 35 -8.92 30.89 -21.04
C ARG A 35 -7.61 31.66 -20.82
N HIS A 36 -6.73 31.70 -21.83
CA HIS A 36 -5.50 32.50 -21.81
C HIS A 36 -5.78 34.01 -21.89
N ALA A 37 -6.72 34.42 -22.75
CA ALA A 37 -7.02 35.83 -22.98
C ALA A 37 -7.77 36.52 -21.82
N GLN A 38 -8.51 35.77 -21.00
CA GLN A 38 -9.11 36.31 -19.77
C GLN A 38 -8.09 36.56 -18.65
N PHE A 39 -6.85 36.07 -18.79
CA PHE A 39 -5.84 36.15 -17.75
C PHE A 39 -4.71 37.16 -18.05
N GLU A 40 -4.47 37.52 -19.32
CA GLU A 40 -3.48 38.57 -19.67
C GLU A 40 -3.86 39.99 -19.20
N LEU A 41 -5.08 40.18 -18.66
CA LEU A 41 -5.52 41.45 -18.05
C LEU A 41 -5.35 41.49 -16.52
N GLY A 42 -4.80 40.44 -15.90
CA GLY A 42 -4.47 40.42 -14.48
C GLY A 42 -2.97 40.52 -14.27
N GLU A 43 -2.46 41.72 -14.00
CA GLU A 43 -1.08 41.94 -13.56
C GLU A 43 -0.74 41.02 -12.37
N TYR A 44 0.35 40.26 -12.51
CA TYR A 44 0.96 39.48 -11.45
C TYR A 44 1.39 40.43 -10.33
N ASN A 45 0.57 40.53 -9.28
CA ASN A 45 0.85 41.37 -8.12
C ASN A 45 1.01 40.47 -6.89
N ASP A 46 2.22 40.46 -6.35
CA ASP A 46 2.67 39.64 -5.21
C ASP A 46 2.16 40.22 -3.87
N SER A 47 0.84 40.38 -3.77
CA SER A 47 0.17 40.80 -2.54
C SER A 47 -0.93 39.80 -2.19
N PRO A 48 -1.07 39.38 -0.92
CA PRO A 48 -2.14 38.48 -0.50
C PRO A 48 -3.45 39.29 -0.53
N ARG A 49 -4.16 39.24 -1.66
CA ARG A 49 -5.57 39.58 -1.66
C ARG A 49 -6.31 38.34 -1.20
N ASP A 50 -6.77 38.42 0.05
CA ASP A 50 -7.81 37.57 0.59
C ASP A 50 -9.06 37.72 -0.28
N GLU A 51 -9.12 36.99 -1.40
CA GLU A 51 -10.42 36.58 -1.91
C GLU A 51 -10.98 35.64 -0.84
N GLU A 52 -12.07 36.05 -0.21
CA GLU A 52 -12.90 35.21 0.65
C GLU A 52 -13.34 33.97 -0.16
N MET A 53 -12.47 32.96 -0.22
CA MET A 53 -12.84 31.62 -0.61
C MET A 53 -13.78 31.15 0.48
N ASP A 54 -15.07 31.22 0.18
CA ASP A 54 -16.17 30.63 0.94
C ASP A 54 -15.69 29.37 1.67
N GLU A 55 -15.66 29.44 3.01
CA GLU A 55 -15.24 28.34 3.89
C GLU A 55 -16.19 27.13 3.79
N SER A 56 -17.25 27.23 2.98
CA SER A 56 -18.15 26.12 2.69
C SER A 56 -17.41 24.98 1.96
N THR A 57 -17.48 23.79 2.57
CA THR A 57 -17.06 22.54 1.91
C THR A 57 -17.92 22.32 0.68
N ASP A 58 -17.29 22.04 -0.47
CA ASP A 58 -18.02 21.72 -1.70
C ASP A 58 -18.80 20.39 -1.60
N ALA A 59 -19.55 20.03 -2.65
CA ALA A 59 -20.31 18.78 -2.71
C ALA A 59 -19.45 17.52 -2.49
N TYR A 60 -18.13 17.62 -2.69
CA TYR A 60 -17.17 16.54 -2.50
C TYR A 60 -16.50 16.56 -1.10
N GLY A 61 -16.73 17.61 -0.30
CA GLY A 61 -16.16 17.78 1.05
C GLY A 61 -14.78 18.45 1.08
N SER A 62 -14.35 19.09 -0.01
CA SER A 62 -13.01 19.68 -0.17
C SER A 62 -12.86 21.00 0.57
N VAL A 63 -11.68 21.23 1.14
CA VAL A 63 -11.27 22.55 1.68
C VAL A 63 -10.57 23.38 0.59
N PRO A 64 -10.43 24.72 0.77
CA PRO A 64 -9.71 25.57 -0.18
C PRO A 64 -8.32 25.05 -0.60
N ALA A 65 -7.55 24.53 0.35
CA ALA A 65 -6.23 23.95 0.10
C ALA A 65 -6.30 22.72 -0.83
N ASP A 66 -7.29 21.85 -0.63
CA ASP A 66 -7.51 20.66 -1.47
C ASP A 66 -7.83 21.06 -2.92
N LYS A 67 -8.67 22.09 -3.11
CA LYS A 67 -9.02 22.62 -4.44
C LYS A 67 -7.78 23.17 -5.14
N ARG A 68 -6.96 23.95 -4.42
CA ARG A 68 -5.71 24.51 -4.96
C ARG A 68 -4.74 23.41 -5.39
N ASP A 69 -4.55 22.38 -4.58
CA ASP A 69 -3.62 21.29 -4.89
C ASP A 69 -4.10 20.48 -6.11
N MET A 70 -5.42 20.21 -6.20
CA MET A 70 -6.02 19.54 -7.37
C MET A 70 -5.91 20.37 -8.65
N MET A 71 -6.17 21.68 -8.57
CA MET A 71 -6.00 22.61 -9.70
C MET A 71 -4.54 22.66 -10.16
N ARG A 72 -3.59 22.76 -9.23
CA ARG A 72 -2.16 22.74 -9.54
C ARG A 72 -1.75 21.46 -10.28
N MET A 73 -2.29 20.31 -9.86
CA MET A 73 -2.01 19.02 -10.50
C MET A 73 -2.84 18.77 -11.77
N GLY A 74 -3.73 19.69 -12.16
CA GLY A 74 -4.60 19.55 -13.32
C GLY A 74 -5.64 18.42 -13.18
N LYS A 75 -6.04 18.07 -11.94
CA LYS A 75 -6.96 16.97 -11.66
C LYS A 75 -8.35 17.46 -11.28
N GLU A 76 -9.36 16.85 -11.87
CA GLU A 76 -10.75 17.03 -11.44
C GLU A 76 -11.05 16.16 -10.21
N GLN A 77 -11.89 16.67 -9.31
CA GLN A 77 -12.31 15.94 -8.12
C GLN A 77 -13.42 14.93 -8.51
N GLU A 78 -13.03 13.67 -8.69
CA GLU A 78 -13.97 12.59 -9.03
C GLU A 78 -14.47 11.80 -7.80
N LEU A 79 -13.68 11.76 -6.72
CA LEU A 79 -13.99 10.97 -5.52
C LEU A 79 -14.52 11.85 -4.39
N ARG A 80 -15.31 11.29 -3.46
CA ARG A 80 -15.79 12.03 -2.30
C ARG A 80 -14.76 11.97 -1.17
N ARG A 81 -14.50 13.09 -0.50
CA ARG A 81 -13.62 13.13 0.67
C ARG A 81 -14.34 12.57 1.90
N VAL A 82 -14.05 11.30 2.19
CA VAL A 82 -14.68 10.53 3.28
C VAL A 82 -13.73 10.31 4.47
N PHE A 83 -12.42 10.44 4.25
CA PHE A 83 -11.42 10.26 5.31
C PHE A 83 -11.08 11.59 6.01
N ARG A 84 -11.03 11.52 7.34
CA ARG A 84 -10.49 12.56 8.22
C ARG A 84 -9.20 12.02 8.86
N GLN A 85 -8.44 12.88 9.55
CA GLN A 85 -7.14 12.49 10.12
C GLN A 85 -7.19 11.18 10.93
N VAL A 86 -8.13 11.05 11.87
CA VAL A 86 -8.22 9.87 12.74
C VAL A 86 -8.61 8.62 11.95
N SER A 87 -9.61 8.71 11.06
CA SER A 87 -10.01 7.55 10.27
C SER A 87 -8.94 7.13 9.25
N LEU A 88 -8.12 8.07 8.75
CA LEU A 88 -6.98 7.77 7.89
C LEU A 88 -5.82 7.11 8.66
N LEU A 89 -5.56 7.58 9.89
CA LEU A 89 -4.62 6.92 10.81
C LEU A 89 -5.08 5.49 11.12
N SER A 90 -6.34 5.30 11.51
CA SER A 90 -6.93 3.97 11.74
C SER A 90 -6.81 3.08 10.50
N PHE A 91 -7.21 3.59 9.33
CA PHE A 91 -7.11 2.86 8.07
C PHE A 91 -5.68 2.37 7.78
N THR A 92 -4.71 3.27 7.90
CA THR A 92 -3.31 2.94 7.60
C THR A 92 -2.73 1.98 8.63
N ALA A 93 -3.04 2.17 9.92
CA ALA A 93 -2.56 1.29 10.98
C ALA A 93 -3.09 -0.15 10.84
N ILE A 94 -4.38 -0.29 10.55
CA ILE A 94 -5.04 -1.59 10.34
C ILE A 94 -4.55 -2.25 9.05
N LEU A 95 -4.35 -1.46 7.98
CA LEU A 95 -3.82 -1.96 6.72
C LEU A 95 -2.40 -2.52 6.89
N MET A 96 -1.55 -1.83 7.64
CA MET A 96 -0.18 -2.28 7.90
C MET A 96 -0.15 -3.56 8.75
N ALA A 97 -1.06 -3.70 9.73
CA ALA A 97 -1.16 -4.86 10.63
C ALA A 97 0.20 -5.35 11.16
N THR A 98 1.09 -4.41 11.52
CA THR A 98 2.52 -4.70 11.70
C THR A 98 2.78 -5.73 12.78
N TRP A 99 2.09 -5.66 13.92
CA TRP A 99 2.32 -6.62 14.99
C TRP A 99 1.70 -7.99 14.67
N GLU A 100 0.64 -8.02 13.86
CA GLU A 100 0.09 -9.28 13.35
C GLU A 100 1.06 -9.95 12.37
N PHE A 101 1.64 -9.18 11.46
CA PHE A 101 2.66 -9.67 10.52
C PHE A 101 3.94 -10.13 11.22
N VAL A 102 4.36 -9.48 12.31
CA VAL A 102 5.48 -9.96 13.16
C VAL A 102 5.26 -11.40 13.62
N LEU A 103 4.03 -11.76 13.99
CA LEU A 103 3.70 -13.11 14.45
C LEU A 103 3.56 -14.10 13.29
N MET A 104 3.07 -13.65 12.14
CA MET A 104 2.67 -14.51 11.02
C MET A 104 3.76 -14.72 9.96
N ALA A 105 4.69 -13.78 9.78
CA ALA A 105 5.64 -13.75 8.66
C ALA A 105 7.11 -13.68 9.13
N CYS A 106 7.42 -14.30 10.27
CA CYS A 106 8.75 -14.27 10.90
C CYS A 106 9.68 -15.44 10.55
N THR A 107 9.18 -16.48 9.85
CA THR A 107 9.93 -17.71 9.61
C THR A 107 11.29 -17.47 8.96
N GLN A 108 11.38 -16.65 7.92
CA GLN A 108 12.64 -16.41 7.21
C GLN A 108 13.70 -15.75 8.10
N GLY A 109 13.28 -14.78 8.93
CA GLY A 109 14.18 -14.13 9.88
C GLY A 109 14.53 -15.00 11.10
N LEU A 110 13.69 -15.97 11.46
CA LEU A 110 14.02 -16.98 12.46
C LEU A 110 15.05 -17.98 11.93
N VAL A 111 14.89 -18.47 10.69
CA VAL A 111 15.83 -19.39 10.03
C VAL A 111 17.22 -18.75 9.86
N ASP A 112 17.26 -17.53 9.31
CA ASP A 112 18.49 -16.81 9.00
C ASP A 112 18.77 -15.68 10.02
N GLY A 113 18.55 -15.97 11.30
CA GLY A 113 18.86 -15.03 12.36
C GLY A 113 18.56 -15.48 13.77
N GLY A 114 17.74 -16.51 13.97
CA GLY A 114 17.26 -16.90 15.29
C GLY A 114 16.51 -15.75 15.97
N ARG A 115 16.44 -15.77 17.30
CA ARG A 115 15.76 -14.72 18.07
C ARG A 115 16.49 -13.38 17.97
N GLY A 116 17.81 -13.40 18.22
CA GLY A 116 18.64 -12.20 18.22
C GLY A 116 18.68 -11.54 16.85
N GLY A 117 18.78 -12.32 15.77
CA GLY A 117 18.81 -11.81 14.42
C GLY A 117 17.50 -11.19 13.99
N LEU A 118 16.37 -11.83 14.31
CA LEU A 118 15.05 -11.24 14.06
C LEU A 118 14.85 -9.94 14.86
N PHE A 119 15.28 -9.90 16.12
CA PHE A 119 15.23 -8.68 16.94
C PHE A 119 16.05 -7.55 16.33
N TRP A 120 17.34 -7.77 16.08
CA TRP A 120 18.20 -6.69 15.58
C TRP A 120 17.81 -6.28 14.17
N SER A 121 17.37 -7.22 13.33
CA SER A 121 16.88 -6.90 11.99
C SER A 121 15.67 -6.00 12.01
N TYR A 122 14.75 -6.24 12.92
CA TYR A 122 13.66 -5.31 13.16
C TYR A 122 14.14 -3.90 13.50
N ILE A 123 15.13 -3.76 14.38
CA ILE A 123 15.65 -2.45 14.81
C ILE A 123 16.26 -1.67 13.65
N TRP A 124 17.21 -2.25 12.92
CA TRP A 124 17.87 -1.50 11.84
C TRP A 124 16.93 -1.25 10.66
N VAL A 125 16.01 -2.20 10.36
CA VAL A 125 14.98 -1.99 9.35
C VAL A 125 14.03 -0.87 9.79
N MET A 126 13.60 -0.81 11.05
CA MET A 126 12.75 0.27 11.56
C MET A 126 13.43 1.65 11.45
N ILE A 127 14.73 1.72 11.67
CA ILE A 127 15.47 2.98 11.50
C ILE A 127 15.58 3.34 10.01
N GLY A 128 15.97 2.37 9.18
CA GLY A 128 16.15 2.54 7.74
C GLY A 128 14.87 2.92 7.00
N TYR A 129 13.79 2.18 7.23
CA TYR A 129 12.47 2.47 6.68
C TYR A 129 11.93 3.81 7.18
N GLY A 130 12.26 4.22 8.40
CA GLY A 130 11.92 5.57 8.90
C GLY A 130 12.39 6.68 7.97
N PHE A 131 13.62 6.60 7.44
CA PHE A 131 14.11 7.59 6.47
C PHE A 131 13.35 7.53 5.13
N ILE A 132 12.94 6.33 4.70
CA ILE A 132 12.10 6.16 3.51
C ILE A 132 10.73 6.79 3.74
N ILE A 133 10.03 6.46 4.82
CA ILE A 133 8.68 6.97 5.10
C ILE A 133 8.69 8.48 5.29
N ALA A 134 9.70 9.03 5.97
CA ALA A 134 9.87 10.48 6.07
C ALA A 134 10.00 11.14 4.69
N SER A 135 10.76 10.53 3.78
CA SER A 135 10.93 11.02 2.40
C SER A 135 9.61 10.96 1.62
N LEU A 136 8.86 9.87 1.74
CA LEU A 136 7.57 9.68 1.06
C LEU A 136 6.48 10.60 1.62
N ALA A 137 6.48 10.84 2.94
CA ALA A 137 5.58 11.79 3.58
C ALA A 137 5.82 13.22 3.05
N GLU A 138 7.07 13.66 2.90
CA GLU A 138 7.30 14.99 2.31
C GLU A 138 6.83 15.06 0.85
N MET A 139 7.09 14.02 0.05
CA MET A 139 6.60 13.95 -1.33
C MET A 139 5.07 13.94 -1.43
N SER A 140 4.38 13.22 -0.54
CA SER A 140 2.92 13.22 -0.49
C SER A 140 2.33 14.55 -0.04
N SER A 141 3.07 15.34 0.75
CA SER A 141 2.71 16.71 1.07
C SER A 141 2.87 17.68 -0.11
N MET A 142 3.89 17.48 -0.96
CA MET A 142 4.10 18.27 -2.18
C MET A 142 3.04 17.95 -3.25
N ALA A 143 2.69 16.67 -3.39
CA ALA A 143 1.80 16.16 -4.43
C ALA A 143 0.84 15.09 -3.86
N PRO A 144 -0.25 15.53 -3.18
CA PRO A 144 -1.20 14.64 -2.51
C PRO A 144 -2.17 13.99 -3.51
N THR A 145 -1.70 13.00 -4.25
CA THR A 145 -2.50 12.26 -5.26
C THR A 145 -2.44 10.75 -5.10
N CYS A 146 -3.54 10.07 -5.44
CA CYS A 146 -3.65 8.61 -5.40
C CYS A 146 -2.60 7.89 -6.26
N GLY A 147 -1.99 8.59 -7.22
CA GLY A 147 -0.90 8.06 -8.04
C GLY A 147 0.41 7.83 -7.28
N GLY A 148 0.61 8.50 -6.13
CA GLY A 148 1.76 8.32 -5.26
C GLY A 148 3.09 8.31 -6.02
N GLN A 149 3.85 7.22 -5.86
CA GLN A 149 5.21 7.02 -6.35
C GLN A 149 5.41 7.40 -7.83
N TYR A 150 4.58 6.89 -8.75
CA TYR A 150 4.79 7.17 -10.18
C TYR A 150 4.50 8.64 -10.52
N HIS A 151 3.58 9.27 -9.80
CA HIS A 151 3.27 10.68 -9.96
C HIS A 151 4.41 11.54 -9.42
N TRP A 152 4.95 11.22 -8.24
CA TRP A 152 6.12 11.89 -7.68
C TRP A 152 7.33 11.77 -8.60
N VAL A 153 7.59 10.59 -9.16
CA VAL A 153 8.63 10.41 -10.18
C VAL A 153 8.35 11.27 -11.41
N SER A 154 7.11 11.31 -11.90
CA SER A 154 6.73 12.20 -12.99
C SER A 154 7.05 13.67 -12.68
N GLU A 155 6.76 14.10 -11.46
CA GLU A 155 6.87 15.49 -11.06
C GLU A 155 8.30 15.91 -10.71
N PHE A 156 9.14 14.99 -10.23
CA PHE A 156 10.48 15.34 -9.73
C PHE A 156 11.60 14.95 -10.69
N ALA A 157 11.40 13.93 -11.55
CA ALA A 157 12.41 13.45 -12.49
C ALA A 157 12.86 14.54 -13.50
N PRO A 158 14.10 14.45 -14.02
CA PRO A 158 14.57 15.29 -15.12
C PRO A 158 13.69 15.15 -16.37
N PRO A 159 13.46 16.23 -17.15
CA PRO A 159 12.60 16.19 -18.35
C PRO A 159 12.99 15.11 -19.36
N SER A 160 14.29 14.84 -19.53
CA SER A 160 14.82 13.87 -20.49
C SER A 160 14.38 12.42 -20.25
N CYS A 161 14.12 12.05 -18.99
CA CYS A 161 13.78 10.68 -18.60
C CYS A 161 12.46 10.57 -17.82
N GLN A 162 11.79 11.68 -17.54
CA GLN A 162 10.58 11.77 -16.72
C GLN A 162 9.51 10.77 -17.13
N LYS A 163 9.11 10.76 -18.41
CA LYS A 163 8.06 9.89 -18.91
C LYS A 163 8.39 8.41 -18.81
N PHE A 164 9.65 8.05 -19.05
CA PHE A 164 10.12 6.67 -18.96
C PHE A 164 10.18 6.19 -17.51
N LEU A 165 10.83 6.96 -16.62
CA LEU A 165 10.95 6.62 -15.21
C LEU A 165 9.58 6.51 -14.55
N SER A 166 8.69 7.47 -14.79
CA SER A 166 7.35 7.45 -14.23
C SER A 166 6.55 6.23 -14.70
N TYR A 167 6.66 5.84 -15.98
CA TYR A 167 5.98 4.66 -16.50
C TYR A 167 6.46 3.37 -15.84
N ILE A 168 7.79 3.17 -15.75
CA ILE A 168 8.37 1.99 -15.11
C ILE A 168 8.01 1.96 -13.61
N THR A 169 8.09 3.10 -12.92
CA THR A 169 7.66 3.19 -11.52
C THR A 169 6.18 2.83 -11.36
N GLY A 170 5.30 3.22 -12.27
CA GLY A 170 3.89 2.84 -12.24
C GLY A 170 3.68 1.32 -12.31
N TRP A 171 4.35 0.65 -13.25
CA TRP A 171 4.29 -0.81 -13.38
C TRP A 171 4.84 -1.54 -12.15
N VAL A 172 6.03 -1.14 -11.69
CA VAL A 172 6.67 -1.77 -10.52
C VAL A 172 5.85 -1.50 -9.25
N SER A 173 5.29 -0.29 -9.11
CA SER A 173 4.42 0.06 -7.99
C SER A 173 3.16 -0.83 -8.01
N THR A 174 2.50 -0.97 -9.15
CA THR A 174 1.31 -1.83 -9.21
C THR A 174 1.66 -3.29 -8.96
N LEU A 175 2.79 -3.79 -9.44
CA LEU A 175 3.25 -5.14 -9.10
C LEU A 175 3.38 -5.31 -7.59
N SER A 176 4.01 -4.35 -6.90
CA SER A 176 4.18 -4.39 -5.46
C SER A 176 2.85 -4.51 -4.72
N TRP A 177 1.91 -3.60 -5.00
CA TRP A 177 0.60 -3.59 -4.36
C TRP A 177 -0.24 -4.83 -4.69
N GLN A 178 -0.19 -5.31 -5.93
CA GLN A 178 -0.91 -6.53 -6.30
C GLN A 178 -0.32 -7.78 -5.64
N ALA A 179 1.02 -7.86 -5.53
CA ALA A 179 1.71 -8.92 -4.82
C ALA A 179 1.38 -8.90 -3.32
N GLY A 180 1.45 -7.73 -2.68
CA GLY A 180 1.07 -7.56 -1.26
C GLY A 180 -0.39 -7.93 -0.98
N ASN A 181 -1.31 -7.55 -1.87
CA ASN A 181 -2.72 -7.94 -1.76
C ASN A 181 -2.90 -9.46 -1.85
N ALA A 182 -2.13 -10.13 -2.72
CA ALA A 182 -2.12 -11.58 -2.81
C ALA A 182 -1.54 -12.26 -1.56
N SER A 183 -0.43 -11.74 -1.03
CA SER A 183 0.19 -12.24 0.19
C SER A 183 -0.78 -12.16 1.38
N GLY A 184 -1.44 -11.03 1.57
CA GLY A 184 -2.43 -10.86 2.64
C GLY A 184 -3.61 -11.81 2.51
N GLY A 185 -4.20 -11.94 1.32
CA GLY A 185 -5.29 -12.88 1.06
C GLY A 185 -4.91 -14.34 1.34
N PHE A 186 -3.68 -14.72 0.99
CA PHE A 186 -3.14 -16.05 1.25
C PHE A 186 -2.89 -16.33 2.73
N LEU A 187 -2.35 -15.36 3.48
CA LEU A 187 -2.18 -15.50 4.94
C LEU A 187 -3.53 -15.72 5.63
N CYS A 188 -4.59 -15.00 5.24
CA CYS A 188 -5.93 -15.27 5.76
C CYS A 188 -6.44 -16.67 5.41
N GLY A 189 -6.30 -17.10 4.16
CA GLY A 189 -6.76 -18.41 3.71
C GLY A 189 -6.04 -19.57 4.41
N THR A 190 -4.72 -19.47 4.54
CA THR A 190 -3.91 -20.48 5.21
C THR A 190 -4.06 -20.45 6.73
N LEU A 191 -4.29 -19.30 7.36
CA LEU A 191 -4.62 -19.24 8.80
C LEU A 191 -5.93 -19.96 9.11
N ILE A 192 -6.93 -19.89 8.21
CA ILE A 192 -8.15 -20.72 8.31
C ILE A 192 -7.78 -22.21 8.22
N GLN A 193 -6.87 -22.59 7.32
CA GLN A 193 -6.39 -23.96 7.22
C GLN A 193 -5.66 -24.42 8.50
N SER A 194 -4.83 -23.57 9.09
CA SER A 194 -4.13 -23.83 10.36
C SER A 194 -5.11 -24.10 11.51
N LEU A 195 -6.24 -23.38 11.56
CA LEU A 195 -7.30 -23.67 12.54
C LEU A 195 -7.91 -25.08 12.36
N ILE A 196 -7.98 -25.58 11.11
CA ILE A 196 -8.42 -26.95 10.82
C ILE A 196 -7.38 -27.96 11.33
N VAL A 197 -6.09 -27.71 11.07
CA VAL A 197 -4.97 -28.56 11.54
C VAL A 197 -5.00 -28.72 13.06
N ILE A 198 -5.18 -27.62 13.80
CA ILE A 198 -5.25 -27.66 15.28
C ILE A 198 -6.42 -28.53 15.75
N LYS A 199 -7.57 -28.45 15.07
CA LYS A 199 -8.77 -29.17 15.49
C LYS A 199 -8.77 -30.63 15.06
N ASN A 200 -8.11 -30.93 13.94
CA ASN A 200 -7.99 -32.27 13.37
C ASN A 200 -6.52 -32.56 13.02
N PRO A 201 -5.74 -33.11 13.96
CA PRO A 201 -4.31 -33.39 13.76
C PRO A 201 -4.00 -34.34 12.59
N ASP A 202 -4.97 -35.17 12.18
CA ASP A 202 -4.82 -36.11 11.06
C ASP A 202 -5.07 -35.45 9.68
N TYR A 203 -5.40 -34.15 9.66
CA TYR A 203 -5.61 -33.41 8.43
C TYR A 203 -4.29 -33.11 7.73
N ALA A 204 -4.10 -33.70 6.54
CA ALA A 204 -2.85 -33.58 5.76
C ALA A 204 -2.52 -32.16 5.23
N ALA A 205 -3.43 -31.19 5.37
CA ALA A 205 -3.27 -29.78 4.97
C ALA A 205 -2.57 -29.54 3.62
N PRO A 206 -2.98 -30.19 2.51
CA PRO A 206 -2.36 -29.96 1.21
C PRO A 206 -2.50 -28.49 0.78
N GLY A 207 -1.45 -27.94 0.15
CA GLY A 207 -1.37 -26.53 -0.20
C GLY A 207 -2.52 -26.01 -1.08
N TRP A 208 -3.11 -26.86 -1.93
CA TRP A 208 -4.25 -26.47 -2.77
C TRP A 208 -5.51 -26.11 -1.96
N GLN A 209 -5.71 -26.70 -0.78
CA GLN A 209 -6.85 -26.36 0.08
C GLN A 209 -6.69 -24.96 0.67
N GLY A 210 -5.47 -24.61 1.13
CA GLY A 210 -5.14 -23.25 1.56
C GLY A 210 -5.34 -22.22 0.44
N THR A 211 -4.94 -22.56 -0.78
CA THR A 211 -5.19 -21.72 -1.97
C THR A 211 -6.69 -21.49 -2.22
N LEU A 212 -7.52 -22.54 -2.13
CA LEU A 212 -8.97 -22.38 -2.33
C LEU A 212 -9.63 -21.52 -1.25
N LEU A 213 -9.11 -21.52 -0.03
CA LEU A 213 -9.59 -20.66 1.05
C LEU A 213 -9.33 -19.17 0.80
N VAL A 214 -8.46 -18.80 -0.14
CA VAL A 214 -8.27 -17.40 -0.57
C VAL A 214 -9.50 -16.87 -1.33
N PHE A 215 -10.26 -17.73 -2.00
CA PHE A 215 -11.41 -17.34 -2.80
C PHE A 215 -12.52 -16.69 -1.95
N PRO A 216 -13.00 -17.32 -0.85
CA PRO A 216 -13.96 -16.66 0.03
C PRO A 216 -13.38 -15.42 0.71
N VAL A 217 -12.08 -15.38 1.03
CA VAL A 217 -11.41 -14.18 1.56
C VAL A 217 -11.54 -13.02 0.58
N MET A 218 -11.17 -13.23 -0.69
CA MET A 218 -11.27 -12.20 -1.71
C MET A 218 -12.71 -11.81 -2.02
N LEU A 219 -13.66 -12.75 -1.93
CA LEU A 219 -15.08 -12.44 -2.07
C LEU A 219 -15.54 -11.46 -0.99
N VAL A 220 -15.15 -11.67 0.28
CA VAL A 220 -15.44 -10.73 1.37
C VAL A 220 -14.81 -9.37 1.07
N CYS A 221 -13.54 -9.33 0.69
CA CYS A 221 -12.88 -8.05 0.41
C CYS A 221 -13.53 -7.30 -0.78
N VAL A 222 -13.94 -7.99 -1.85
CA VAL A 222 -14.71 -7.42 -2.97
C VAL A 222 -16.06 -6.89 -2.49
N VAL A 223 -16.78 -7.67 -1.66
CA VAL A 223 -18.10 -7.27 -1.17
C VAL A 223 -18.01 -5.97 -0.37
N PHE A 224 -17.04 -5.90 0.53
CA PHE A 224 -16.80 -4.72 1.34
C PHE A 224 -16.38 -3.50 0.49
N ASN A 225 -15.46 -3.70 -0.45
CA ASN A 225 -14.92 -2.61 -1.25
C ASN A 225 -15.89 -2.08 -2.31
N ILE A 226 -16.88 -2.86 -2.76
CA ILE A 226 -17.87 -2.40 -3.74
C ILE A 226 -19.13 -1.86 -3.06
N TRP A 227 -19.75 -2.65 -2.19
CA TRP A 227 -21.09 -2.32 -1.65
C TRP A 227 -21.03 -1.68 -0.26
N LEU A 228 -20.00 -1.98 0.54
CA LEU A 228 -19.87 -1.45 1.92
C LEU A 228 -18.79 -0.36 2.04
N ASN A 229 -18.28 0.17 0.93
CA ASN A 229 -17.21 1.18 0.91
C ASN A 229 -17.53 2.41 1.78
N HIS A 230 -18.80 2.83 1.79
CA HIS A 230 -19.25 3.96 2.61
C HIS A 230 -19.16 3.71 4.13
N TRP A 231 -19.07 2.45 4.58
CA TRP A 231 -18.87 2.08 5.98
C TRP A 231 -17.40 1.95 6.34
N LEU A 232 -16.49 1.89 5.36
CA LEU A 232 -15.07 1.67 5.61
C LEU A 232 -14.52 2.65 6.66
N PRO A 233 -14.71 3.99 6.57
CA PRO A 233 -14.13 4.90 7.56
C PRO A 233 -14.59 4.63 9.00
N SER A 234 -15.87 4.30 9.20
CA SER A 234 -16.44 3.99 10.51
C SER A 234 -16.01 2.61 11.01
N MET A 235 -15.96 1.63 10.11
CA MET A 235 -15.49 0.27 10.39
C MET A 235 -14.02 0.31 10.86
N GLN A 236 -13.16 1.10 10.22
CA GLN A 236 -11.76 1.21 10.62
C GLN A 236 -11.62 1.70 12.06
N ASN A 237 -12.42 2.67 12.50
CA ASN A 237 -12.35 3.13 13.89
C ASN A 237 -12.77 2.03 14.89
N ALA A 238 -13.78 1.23 14.56
CA ALA A 238 -14.19 0.10 15.40
C ALA A 238 -13.15 -1.01 15.42
N VAL A 239 -12.61 -1.37 14.26
CA VAL A 239 -11.52 -2.36 14.13
C VAL A 239 -10.26 -1.86 14.83
N MET A 240 -9.99 -0.55 14.87
CA MET A 240 -8.85 0.00 15.60
C MET A 240 -8.93 -0.30 17.10
N VAL A 241 -10.14 -0.21 17.68
CA VAL A 241 -10.35 -0.61 19.08
C VAL A 241 -10.06 -2.11 19.25
N LEU A 242 -10.54 -2.94 18.32
CA LEU A 242 -10.27 -4.38 18.33
C LEU A 242 -8.77 -4.70 18.14
N HIS A 243 -8.06 -3.94 17.31
CA HIS A 243 -6.64 -4.08 17.04
C HIS A 243 -5.82 -3.80 18.31
N ILE A 244 -6.12 -2.73 19.03
CA ILE A 244 -5.48 -2.44 20.32
C ILE A 244 -5.89 -3.46 21.40
N ALA A 245 -7.16 -3.82 21.48
CA ALA A 245 -7.62 -4.83 22.43
C ALA A 245 -6.97 -6.21 22.17
N GLY A 246 -6.81 -6.58 20.90
CA GLY A 246 -6.19 -7.82 20.48
C GLY A 246 -4.69 -7.84 20.76
N PHE A 247 -4.00 -6.73 20.49
CA PHE A 247 -2.62 -6.52 20.91
C PHE A 247 -2.47 -6.77 22.43
N LEU A 248 -3.28 -6.10 23.26
CA LEU A 248 -3.23 -6.27 24.71
C LEU A 248 -3.55 -7.70 25.16
N ALA A 249 -4.53 -8.35 24.53
CA ALA A 249 -4.90 -9.73 24.86
C ALA A 249 -3.74 -10.70 24.61
N ILE A 250 -3.07 -10.60 23.46
CA ILE A 250 -1.93 -11.46 23.13
C ILE A 250 -0.73 -11.14 24.03
N MET A 251 -0.48 -9.86 24.31
CA MET A 251 0.57 -9.43 25.24
C MET A 251 0.38 -10.02 26.65
N ILE A 252 -0.85 -10.02 27.17
CA ILE A 252 -1.16 -10.63 28.46
C ILE A 252 -0.89 -12.13 28.44
N VAL A 253 -1.27 -12.83 27.37
CA VAL A 253 -1.01 -14.28 27.22
C VAL A 253 0.50 -14.56 27.18
N PHE A 254 1.25 -13.79 26.40
CA PHE A 254 2.71 -13.92 26.36
C PHE A 254 3.34 -13.65 27.71
N TRP A 255 3.01 -12.55 28.38
CA TRP A 255 3.68 -12.15 29.62
C TRP A 255 3.29 -12.97 30.85
N VAL A 256 2.04 -13.45 30.92
CA VAL A 256 1.52 -14.08 32.14
C VAL A 256 1.50 -15.61 32.02
N LEU A 257 1.20 -16.14 30.84
CA LEU A 257 0.86 -17.56 30.67
C LEU A 257 1.95 -18.34 29.94
N SER A 258 2.82 -17.67 29.19
CA SER A 258 3.85 -18.36 28.41
C SER A 258 5.08 -18.69 29.24
N PRO A 259 5.77 -19.81 28.95
CA PRO A 259 7.16 -19.98 29.37
C PRO A 259 8.05 -18.90 28.73
N HIS A 260 9.02 -18.39 29.50
CA HIS A 260 9.91 -17.33 29.05
C HIS A 260 11.36 -17.82 28.97
N VAL A 261 12.03 -17.56 27.85
CA VAL A 261 13.47 -17.82 27.70
C VAL A 261 14.32 -16.69 28.31
N PRO A 262 15.59 -16.92 28.67
CA PRO A 262 16.48 -15.87 29.15
C PRO A 262 16.70 -14.75 28.13
N ALA A 263 16.83 -13.50 28.60
CA ALA A 263 17.06 -12.33 27.74
C ALA A 263 18.31 -12.44 26.85
N LYS A 264 19.33 -13.17 27.33
CA LYS A 264 20.54 -13.46 26.56
C LYS A 264 20.19 -14.20 25.26
N GLU A 265 19.27 -15.14 25.30
CA GLU A 265 18.85 -15.88 24.11
C GLU A 265 18.04 -14.98 23.17
N VAL A 266 17.12 -14.18 23.71
CA VAL A 266 16.31 -13.26 22.89
C VAL A 266 17.15 -12.26 22.11
N PHE A 267 18.17 -11.68 22.74
CA PHE A 267 18.93 -10.57 22.15
C PHE A 267 20.24 -10.98 21.49
N LEU A 268 20.81 -12.13 21.83
CA LEU A 268 22.16 -12.53 21.42
C LEU A 268 22.24 -13.93 20.80
N ASP A 269 21.16 -14.71 20.77
CA ASP A 269 21.13 -15.98 20.04
C ASP A 269 20.98 -15.71 18.53
N LEU A 270 22.08 -15.87 17.79
CA LEU A 270 22.13 -15.69 16.36
C LEU A 270 22.26 -17.06 15.69
N GLN A 271 21.31 -17.38 14.82
CA GLN A 271 21.27 -18.65 14.08
C GLN A 271 21.52 -18.42 12.58
N ASN A 272 21.95 -19.47 11.89
CA ASN A 272 22.26 -19.48 10.46
C ASN A 272 21.88 -20.85 9.89
N ASP A 273 20.61 -21.18 10.03
CA ASP A 273 20.09 -22.48 9.62
C ASP A 273 19.91 -22.56 8.10
N GLY A 274 19.91 -21.41 7.41
CA GLY A 274 20.03 -21.34 5.96
C GLY A 274 21.42 -21.74 5.43
N GLY A 275 22.41 -22.02 6.29
CA GLY A 275 23.68 -22.61 5.87
C GLY A 275 24.62 -21.66 5.11
N TRP A 276 24.53 -20.36 5.39
CA TRP A 276 25.38 -19.34 4.75
C TRP A 276 26.81 -19.34 5.30
N GLN A 277 27.74 -18.77 4.54
CA GLN A 277 29.16 -18.74 4.92
C GLN A 277 29.45 -17.98 6.23
N THR A 278 28.62 -16.98 6.56
CA THR A 278 28.77 -16.18 7.77
C THR A 278 27.40 -15.82 8.34
N THR A 279 27.32 -15.67 9.66
CA THR A 279 26.11 -15.18 10.34
C THR A 279 25.71 -13.79 9.85
N GLY A 280 26.68 -12.91 9.54
CA GLY A 280 26.37 -11.58 9.00
C GLY A 280 25.62 -11.65 7.67
N LEU A 281 25.98 -12.59 6.79
CA LEU A 281 25.27 -12.82 5.53
C LEU A 281 23.86 -13.36 5.78
N ALA A 282 23.71 -14.35 6.67
CA ALA A 282 22.41 -14.88 7.07
C ALA A 282 21.50 -13.75 7.56
N LEU A 283 21.98 -12.90 8.48
CA LEU A 283 21.20 -11.78 9.01
C LEU A 283 20.70 -10.81 7.95
N MET A 284 21.51 -10.53 6.92
CA MET A 284 21.08 -9.66 5.81
C MET A 284 20.04 -10.32 4.91
N ILE A 285 19.97 -11.64 4.87
CA ILE A 285 18.97 -12.40 4.11
C ILE A 285 17.68 -12.54 4.94
N GLY A 286 17.81 -12.92 6.21
CA GLY A 286 16.70 -13.08 7.15
C GLY A 286 15.93 -11.78 7.44
N GLN A 287 16.55 -10.61 7.26
CA GLN A 287 15.88 -9.32 7.45
C GLN A 287 14.65 -9.10 6.55
N VAL A 288 14.46 -9.90 5.49
CA VAL A 288 13.29 -9.84 4.61
C VAL A 288 11.98 -9.90 5.39
N SER A 289 11.93 -10.65 6.51
CA SER A 289 10.79 -10.66 7.42
C SER A 289 10.53 -9.26 8.01
N ALA A 290 11.56 -8.62 8.55
CA ALA A 290 11.46 -7.27 9.11
C ALA A 290 11.06 -6.21 8.07
N VAL A 291 11.59 -6.31 6.84
CA VAL A 291 11.18 -5.46 5.71
C VAL A 291 9.69 -5.64 5.40
N GLY A 292 9.19 -6.86 5.45
CA GLY A 292 7.77 -7.18 5.27
C GLY A 292 6.85 -6.57 6.34
N PHE A 293 7.27 -6.57 7.61
CA PHE A 293 6.43 -6.11 8.74
C PHE A 293 6.13 -4.60 8.71
N LEU A 294 7.12 -3.82 8.26
CA LEU A 294 7.15 -2.37 8.43
C LEU A 294 6.73 -1.61 7.16
N GLY A 295 6.29 -2.33 6.14
CA GLY A 295 5.87 -1.79 4.86
C GLY A 295 4.49 -1.11 4.85
N ALA A 296 4.10 -0.63 3.66
CA ALA A 296 2.75 -0.19 3.32
C ALA A 296 2.14 1.03 4.05
N SER A 297 2.90 1.76 4.89
CA SER A 297 2.40 3.03 5.46
C SER A 297 2.09 4.08 4.38
N ASP A 298 2.65 3.92 3.19
CA ASP A 298 2.35 4.75 2.02
C ASP A 298 0.96 4.50 1.40
N ALA A 299 0.21 3.52 1.89
CA ALA A 299 -1.20 3.30 1.57
C ALA A 299 -2.05 4.58 1.67
N ALA A 300 -1.76 5.43 2.65
CA ALA A 300 -2.45 6.70 2.85
C ALA A 300 -2.38 7.61 1.61
N ALA A 301 -1.29 7.57 0.84
CA ALA A 301 -1.15 8.34 -0.40
C ALA A 301 -2.13 7.86 -1.47
N HIS A 302 -2.39 6.56 -1.55
CA HIS A 302 -3.32 6.00 -2.53
C HIS A 302 -4.78 6.34 -2.23
N MET A 303 -5.08 6.84 -1.03
CA MET A 303 -6.40 7.35 -0.63
C MET A 303 -6.52 8.87 -0.72
N SER A 304 -5.50 9.61 -1.17
CA SER A 304 -5.43 11.06 -0.97
C SER A 304 -6.58 11.85 -1.60
N GLU A 305 -7.14 11.40 -2.73
CA GLU A 305 -8.28 12.03 -3.41
C GLU A 305 -9.59 11.85 -2.61
N GLU A 306 -9.63 10.91 -1.63
CA GLU A 306 -10.73 10.66 -0.69
C GLU A 306 -10.46 11.25 0.72
N VAL A 307 -9.35 11.97 0.93
CA VAL A 307 -8.93 12.50 2.24
C VAL A 307 -9.17 14.01 2.32
N LYS A 308 -9.77 14.50 3.41
CA LYS A 308 -9.86 15.94 3.67
C LYS A 308 -8.51 16.54 4.09
N ASP A 309 -8.14 17.68 3.52
CA ASP A 309 -6.86 18.37 3.78
C ASP A 309 -5.64 17.49 3.45
N ALA A 310 -5.64 16.89 2.25
CA ALA A 310 -4.77 15.76 1.90
C ALA A 310 -3.27 16.09 2.00
N GLY A 311 -2.86 17.31 1.60
CA GLY A 311 -1.47 17.77 1.67
C GLY A 311 -0.87 17.85 3.09
N LEU A 312 -1.70 17.75 4.13
CA LEU A 312 -1.27 17.69 5.54
C LEU A 312 -1.69 16.39 6.22
N SER A 313 -2.87 15.86 5.88
CA SER A 313 -3.41 14.68 6.53
C SER A 313 -2.70 13.38 6.14
N VAL A 314 -2.41 13.22 4.84
CA VAL A 314 -1.70 12.06 4.29
C VAL A 314 -0.29 11.92 4.86
N PRO A 315 0.59 12.94 4.82
CA PRO A 315 1.94 12.80 5.36
C PRO A 315 1.97 12.53 6.86
N ARG A 316 1.06 13.15 7.62
CA ARG A 316 0.90 12.87 9.05
C ARG A 316 0.44 11.44 9.30
N ALA A 317 -0.47 10.93 8.47
CA ALA A 317 -0.92 9.54 8.57
C ALA A 317 0.21 8.56 8.30
N MET A 318 0.97 8.74 7.21
CA MET A 318 2.14 7.91 6.87
C MET A 318 3.15 7.87 8.02
N TRP A 319 3.57 9.04 8.52
CA TRP A 319 4.59 9.13 9.55
C TRP A 319 4.14 8.57 10.90
N TRP A 320 2.98 9.00 11.41
CA TRP A 320 2.56 8.60 12.75
C TRP A 320 2.09 7.16 12.83
N THR A 321 1.45 6.63 11.78
CA THR A 321 1.12 5.19 11.75
C THR A 321 2.39 4.35 11.71
N TYR A 322 3.38 4.74 10.91
CA TYR A 322 4.66 4.05 10.88
C TYR A 322 5.34 3.99 12.26
N ILE A 323 5.41 5.12 12.96
CA ILE A 323 6.02 5.17 14.30
C ILE A 323 5.22 4.34 15.31
N VAL A 324 3.89 4.50 15.36
CA VAL A 324 3.06 3.78 16.32
C VAL A 324 3.08 2.27 16.06
N ASN A 325 2.86 1.84 14.81
CA ASN A 325 2.89 0.43 14.46
C ASN A 325 4.29 -0.19 14.56
N GLY A 326 5.35 0.55 14.25
CA GLY A 326 6.72 0.10 14.47
C GLY A 326 7.03 -0.14 15.95
N LEU A 327 6.53 0.73 16.85
CA LEU A 327 6.69 0.53 18.29
C LEU A 327 5.83 -0.64 18.81
N LEU A 328 4.57 -0.75 18.38
CA LEU A 328 3.71 -1.88 18.74
C LEU A 328 4.29 -3.20 18.23
N GLY A 329 4.77 -3.23 16.99
CA GLY A 329 5.43 -4.37 16.39
C GLY A 329 6.71 -4.77 17.13
N LEU A 330 7.53 -3.79 17.56
CA LEU A 330 8.72 -4.06 18.37
C LEU A 330 8.36 -4.69 19.73
N ILE A 331 7.35 -4.14 20.41
CA ILE A 331 6.90 -4.67 21.71
C ILE A 331 6.34 -6.09 21.54
N MET A 332 5.55 -6.33 20.49
CA MET A 332 5.04 -7.66 20.16
C MET A 332 6.17 -8.62 19.84
N LEU A 333 7.13 -8.21 19.00
CA LEU A 333 8.28 -9.04 18.61
C LEU A 333 9.07 -9.49 19.83
N VAL A 334 9.46 -8.55 20.70
CA VAL A 334 10.21 -8.89 21.92
C VAL A 334 9.41 -9.89 22.77
N SER A 335 8.12 -9.62 22.99
CA SER A 335 7.26 -10.48 23.80
C SER A 335 7.12 -11.89 23.21
N PHE A 336 6.96 -11.97 21.89
CA PHE A 336 6.87 -13.22 21.16
C PHE A 336 8.17 -14.03 21.22
N LEU A 337 9.33 -13.38 21.04
CA LEU A 337 10.63 -14.05 21.13
C LEU A 337 10.90 -14.60 22.53
N PHE A 338 10.46 -13.88 23.58
CA PHE A 338 10.52 -14.38 24.96
C PHE A 338 9.58 -15.57 25.18
N ALA A 339 8.37 -15.52 24.61
CA ALA A 339 7.31 -16.51 24.77
C ALA A 339 7.46 -17.77 23.87
N MET A 340 8.57 -17.90 23.15
CA MET A 340 8.86 -19.02 22.26
C MET A 340 10.02 -19.86 22.83
N PRO A 341 9.75 -21.02 23.45
CA PRO A 341 10.79 -21.88 24.03
C PRO A 341 11.80 -22.45 23.05
N SER A 342 11.35 -22.88 21.87
CA SER A 342 12.18 -23.48 20.82
C SER A 342 11.91 -22.80 19.49
N VAL A 343 12.96 -22.28 18.83
CA VAL A 343 12.85 -21.74 17.46
C VAL A 343 12.59 -22.88 16.48
N ASP A 344 13.33 -23.99 16.61
CA ASP A 344 13.22 -25.18 15.77
C ASP A 344 11.80 -25.75 15.78
N ASP A 345 11.18 -25.91 16.96
CA ASP A 345 9.82 -26.43 17.04
C ASP A 345 8.81 -25.44 16.45
N ALA A 346 9.05 -24.13 16.62
CA ALA A 346 8.16 -23.09 16.13
C ALA A 346 8.17 -23.00 14.59
N ILE A 347 9.34 -23.08 13.96
CA ILE A 347 9.44 -23.05 12.48
C ILE A 347 8.94 -24.35 11.84
N ASN A 348 9.01 -25.47 12.56
CA ASN A 348 8.54 -26.79 12.11
C ASN A 348 7.11 -27.12 12.58
N ASP A 349 6.40 -26.16 13.18
CA ASP A 349 5.05 -26.39 13.68
C ASP A 349 4.11 -26.82 12.54
N PRO A 350 3.31 -27.90 12.71
CA PRO A 350 2.45 -28.43 11.65
C PRO A 350 1.41 -27.43 11.10
N THR A 351 1.11 -26.38 11.86
CA THR A 351 0.17 -25.33 11.43
C THR A 351 0.80 -24.36 10.43
N GLY A 352 2.13 -24.38 10.28
CA GLY A 352 2.90 -23.51 9.40
C GLY A 352 3.22 -22.13 9.99
N TYR A 353 2.83 -21.86 11.23
CA TYR A 353 2.99 -20.54 11.87
C TYR A 353 3.69 -20.63 13.23
N PRO A 354 4.89 -20.02 13.39
CA PRO A 354 5.60 -19.96 14.68
C PRO A 354 4.78 -19.38 15.83
N MET A 355 3.87 -18.44 15.54
CA MET A 355 2.92 -17.91 16.51
C MET A 355 2.04 -18.99 17.15
N MET A 356 1.62 -19.98 16.36
CA MET A 356 0.70 -21.00 16.83
C MET A 356 1.35 -21.91 17.85
N TYR A 357 2.61 -22.29 17.60
CA TYR A 357 3.44 -22.99 18.57
C TYR A 357 3.52 -22.20 19.89
N ALA A 358 3.87 -20.90 19.83
CA ALA A 358 3.96 -20.07 21.04
C ALA A 358 2.63 -20.01 21.81
N PHE A 359 1.49 -19.88 21.11
CA PHE A 359 0.17 -19.93 21.73
C PHE A 359 -0.14 -21.28 22.39
N GLN A 360 0.27 -22.40 21.79
CA GLN A 360 0.07 -23.74 22.36
C GLN A 360 0.97 -24.01 23.57
N GLN A 361 2.15 -23.38 23.63
CA GLN A 361 3.00 -23.44 24.83
C GLN A 361 2.41 -22.62 25.99
N ALA A 362 1.62 -21.60 25.69
CA ALA A 362 1.00 -20.72 26.70
C ALA A 362 -0.36 -21.20 27.19
N MET A 363 -1.15 -21.81 26.31
CA MET A 363 -2.59 -21.99 26.48
C MET A 363 -3.08 -23.36 25.98
N PRO A 364 -4.18 -23.89 26.54
CA PRO A 364 -4.86 -25.03 25.95
C PRO A 364 -5.42 -24.68 24.57
N MET A 365 -5.68 -25.70 23.75
CA MET A 365 -6.19 -25.59 22.37
C MET A 365 -7.32 -24.56 22.19
N THR A 366 -8.29 -24.51 23.10
CA THR A 366 -9.40 -23.53 23.01
C THR A 366 -8.90 -22.08 23.05
N GLY A 367 -7.92 -21.77 23.91
CA GLY A 367 -7.31 -20.44 23.99
C GLY A 367 -6.52 -20.11 22.73
N THR A 368 -5.72 -21.05 22.23
CA THR A 368 -5.01 -20.94 20.95
C THR A 368 -5.96 -20.60 19.80
N ILE A 369 -7.08 -21.33 19.69
CA ILE A 369 -8.09 -21.10 18.65
C ILE A 369 -8.70 -19.69 18.78
N VAL A 370 -9.01 -19.23 20.00
CA VAL A 370 -9.58 -17.89 20.21
C VAL A 370 -8.62 -16.79 19.75
N LEU A 371 -7.33 -16.89 20.09
CA LEU A 371 -6.33 -15.90 19.65
C LEU A 371 -6.09 -15.98 18.14
N ALA A 372 -6.05 -17.18 17.56
CA ALA A 372 -5.91 -17.36 16.11
C ALA A 372 -7.12 -16.81 15.33
N VAL A 373 -8.35 -16.96 15.85
CA VAL A 373 -9.55 -16.37 15.25
C VAL A 373 -9.52 -14.85 15.36
N LEU A 374 -9.07 -14.30 16.50
CA LEU A 374 -8.86 -12.86 16.65
C LEU A 374 -7.86 -12.32 15.61
N MET A 375 -6.73 -13.00 15.42
CA MET A 375 -5.73 -12.68 14.39
C MET A 375 -6.35 -12.72 12.98
N MET A 376 -7.13 -13.75 12.67
CA MET A 376 -7.80 -13.90 11.39
C MET A 376 -8.80 -12.76 11.11
N VAL A 377 -9.56 -12.32 12.12
CA VAL A 377 -10.48 -11.17 11.99
C VAL A 377 -9.72 -9.87 11.74
N LEU A 378 -8.61 -9.63 12.45
CA LEU A 378 -7.79 -8.44 12.28
C LEU A 378 -7.10 -8.41 10.90
N LEU A 379 -6.52 -9.52 10.47
CA LEU A 379 -5.91 -9.66 9.14
C LEU A 379 -6.95 -9.50 8.02
N MET A 380 -8.16 -10.03 8.19
CA MET A 380 -9.26 -9.82 7.24
C MET A 380 -9.59 -8.33 7.09
N ALA A 381 -9.68 -7.60 8.21
CA ALA A 381 -9.93 -6.16 8.18
C ALA A 381 -8.77 -5.39 7.52
N GLY A 382 -7.53 -5.78 7.79
CA GLY A 382 -6.33 -5.26 7.10
C GLY A 382 -6.39 -5.49 5.59
N ASN A 383 -6.74 -6.70 5.14
CA ASN A 383 -6.87 -7.04 3.73
C ASN A 383 -7.98 -6.28 3.01
N ILE A 384 -9.12 -6.03 3.66
CA ILE A 384 -10.18 -5.17 3.11
C ILE A 384 -9.61 -3.77 2.80
N SER A 385 -8.84 -3.19 3.73
CA SER A 385 -8.17 -1.90 3.56
C SER A 385 -7.08 -1.94 2.50
N TYR A 386 -6.27 -3.01 2.48
CA TYR A 386 -5.17 -3.18 1.53
C TYR A 386 -5.69 -3.27 0.10
N GLN A 387 -6.78 -4.03 -0.12
CA GLN A 387 -7.41 -4.11 -1.44
C GLN A 387 -8.00 -2.76 -1.87
N ALA A 388 -8.54 -1.96 -0.93
CA ALA A 388 -9.01 -0.62 -1.22
C ALA A 388 -7.87 0.22 -1.82
N SER A 389 -6.73 0.28 -1.13
CA SER A 389 -5.52 1.00 -1.58
C SER A 389 -5.00 0.50 -2.91
N THR A 390 -4.88 -0.82 -3.07
CA THR A 390 -4.41 -1.47 -4.29
C THR A 390 -5.29 -1.11 -5.49
N ALA A 391 -6.62 -1.11 -5.31
CA ALA A 391 -7.56 -0.75 -6.36
C ALA A 391 -7.45 0.73 -6.77
N ARG A 392 -7.24 1.67 -5.82
CA ARG A 392 -7.07 3.10 -6.15
C ARG A 392 -5.73 3.38 -6.82
N GLN A 393 -4.67 2.70 -6.39
CA GLN A 393 -3.35 2.77 -7.02
C GLN A 393 -3.42 2.29 -8.49
N THR A 394 -4.07 1.14 -8.71
CA THR A 394 -4.27 0.56 -10.05
C THR A 394 -5.13 1.47 -10.94
N TYR A 395 -6.25 1.98 -10.39
CA TYR A 395 -7.11 2.95 -11.07
C TYR A 395 -6.35 4.22 -11.45
N ALA A 396 -5.55 4.79 -10.55
CA ALA A 396 -4.84 6.03 -10.82
C ALA A 396 -3.86 5.87 -11.98
N PHE A 397 -3.07 4.78 -11.99
CA PHE A 397 -2.16 4.54 -13.11
C PHE A 397 -2.91 4.23 -14.42
N ALA A 398 -4.04 3.55 -14.35
CA ALA A 398 -4.91 3.33 -15.51
C ALA A 398 -5.53 4.62 -16.06
N ARG A 399 -5.99 5.53 -15.19
CA ARG A 399 -6.51 6.87 -15.57
C ARG A 399 -5.50 7.64 -16.40
N ASP A 400 -4.23 7.57 -16.02
CA ASP A 400 -3.12 8.23 -16.72
C ASP A 400 -2.62 7.43 -17.94
N ARG A 401 -3.37 6.42 -18.37
CA ARG A 401 -3.11 5.53 -19.52
C ARG A 401 -1.82 4.70 -19.38
N GLY A 402 -1.47 4.33 -18.15
CA GLY A 402 -0.32 3.49 -17.81
C GLY A 402 -0.45 2.02 -18.24
N PHE A 403 -1.68 1.48 -18.28
CA PHE A 403 -1.95 0.07 -18.58
C PHE A 403 -2.57 -0.19 -19.96
N PRO A 404 -2.35 -1.38 -20.55
CA PRO A 404 -3.30 -1.92 -21.53
C PRO A 404 -4.68 -2.10 -20.86
N GLY A 405 -5.76 -1.79 -21.58
CA GLY A 405 -7.11 -1.79 -20.98
C GLY A 405 -7.37 -0.63 -20.00
N SER A 406 -6.54 0.43 -20.04
CA SER A 406 -6.66 1.64 -19.21
C SER A 406 -8.06 2.24 -19.15
N ARG A 407 -8.82 2.20 -20.25
CA ARG A 407 -10.21 2.69 -20.30
C ARG A 407 -11.14 1.92 -19.36
N TRP A 408 -10.95 0.61 -19.21
CA TRP A 408 -11.79 -0.22 -18.35
C TRP A 408 -11.35 -0.10 -16.89
N LEU A 409 -10.04 -0.18 -16.62
CA LEU A 409 -9.50 -0.07 -15.26
C LEU A 409 -9.66 1.34 -14.66
N GLY A 410 -9.53 2.37 -15.50
CA GLY A 410 -9.65 3.79 -15.12
C GLY A 410 -11.09 4.31 -15.02
N TYR A 411 -12.10 3.45 -15.19
CA TYR A 411 -13.50 3.87 -15.11
C TYR A 411 -14.00 3.93 -13.65
N VAL A 412 -14.61 5.05 -13.27
CA VAL A 412 -15.28 5.25 -11.98
C VAL A 412 -16.78 5.09 -12.14
N SER A 413 -17.42 4.31 -11.27
CA SER A 413 -18.88 4.14 -11.28
C SER A 413 -19.58 5.44 -10.83
N PRO A 414 -20.48 6.04 -11.63
CA PRO A 414 -21.18 7.27 -11.25
C PRO A 414 -22.10 7.11 -10.02
N LYS A 415 -22.60 5.90 -9.78
CA LYS A 415 -23.50 5.61 -8.64
C LYS A 415 -22.73 5.34 -7.35
N LEU A 416 -21.61 4.61 -7.43
CA LEU A 416 -20.85 4.17 -6.27
C LEU A 416 -19.65 5.08 -5.97
N MET A 417 -19.24 5.93 -6.91
CA MET A 417 -18.10 6.86 -6.82
C MET A 417 -16.79 6.15 -6.46
N ILE A 418 -16.59 4.93 -6.98
CA ILE A 418 -15.39 4.10 -6.79
C ILE A 418 -15.01 3.36 -8.09
N PRO A 419 -13.73 2.96 -8.26
CA PRO A 419 -13.27 2.23 -9.43
C PRO A 419 -13.54 0.72 -9.31
N VAL A 420 -14.80 0.32 -9.51
CA VAL A 420 -15.27 -1.08 -9.37
C VAL A 420 -14.44 -2.07 -10.19
N ASN A 421 -14.09 -1.72 -11.42
CA ASN A 421 -13.30 -2.58 -12.32
C ASN A 421 -11.90 -2.87 -11.75
N SER A 422 -11.27 -1.88 -11.13
CA SER A 422 -9.96 -2.06 -10.49
C SER A 422 -10.03 -2.92 -9.22
N VAL A 423 -11.14 -2.85 -8.47
CA VAL A 423 -11.39 -3.74 -7.32
C VAL A 423 -11.50 -5.19 -7.77
N ILE A 424 -12.32 -5.45 -8.79
CA ILE A 424 -12.51 -6.80 -9.35
C ILE A 424 -11.20 -7.32 -9.96
N PHE A 425 -10.50 -6.49 -10.73
CA PHE A 425 -9.20 -6.86 -11.30
C PHE A 425 -8.22 -7.29 -10.23
N SER A 426 -8.08 -6.51 -9.15
CA SER A 426 -7.15 -6.84 -8.05
C SER A 426 -7.53 -8.14 -7.35
N ALA A 427 -8.83 -8.40 -7.18
CA ALA A 427 -9.31 -9.66 -6.60
C ALA A 427 -8.98 -10.87 -7.47
N VAL A 428 -9.27 -10.77 -8.78
CA VAL A 428 -8.99 -11.83 -9.74
C VAL A 428 -7.48 -12.06 -9.86
N PHE A 429 -6.68 -11.00 -9.86
CA PHE A 429 -5.23 -11.08 -9.89
C PHE A 429 -4.68 -11.80 -8.66
N THR A 430 -5.18 -11.48 -7.46
CA THR A 430 -4.83 -12.21 -6.24
C THR A 430 -5.19 -13.69 -6.34
N ILE A 431 -6.38 -14.04 -6.83
CA ILE A 431 -6.79 -15.45 -7.02
C ILE A 431 -5.83 -16.16 -7.97
N ILE A 432 -5.50 -15.55 -9.11
CA ILE A 432 -4.55 -16.12 -10.09
C ILE A 432 -3.17 -16.33 -9.47
N LEU A 433 -2.65 -15.35 -8.74
CA LEU A 433 -1.36 -15.48 -8.05
C LEU A 433 -1.39 -16.59 -6.98
N SER A 434 -2.51 -16.76 -6.28
CA SER A 434 -2.67 -17.79 -5.25
C SER A 434 -2.69 -19.20 -5.84
N LEU A 435 -3.09 -19.36 -7.10
CA LEU A 435 -3.05 -20.65 -7.82
C LEU A 435 -1.62 -21.15 -8.05
N ILE A 436 -0.60 -20.27 -8.02
CA ILE A 436 0.81 -20.68 -8.16
C ILE A 436 1.20 -21.67 -7.04
N ASN A 437 0.66 -21.50 -5.84
CA ASN A 437 0.92 -22.37 -4.70
C ASN A 437 0.49 -23.83 -4.92
N ILE A 438 -0.44 -24.10 -5.86
CA ILE A 438 -0.82 -25.48 -6.22
C ILE A 438 0.35 -26.19 -6.92
N GLY A 439 1.13 -25.46 -7.72
CA GLY A 439 2.30 -26.00 -8.42
C GLY A 439 3.58 -25.91 -7.61
N SER A 440 3.78 -24.83 -6.87
CA SER A 440 4.98 -24.61 -6.05
C SER A 440 4.73 -23.59 -4.94
N SER A 441 4.87 -24.03 -3.69
CA SER A 441 4.86 -23.14 -2.51
C SER A 441 6.04 -22.18 -2.50
N ALA A 442 7.21 -22.61 -3.00
CA ALA A 442 8.39 -21.76 -3.17
C ALA A 442 8.11 -20.59 -4.12
N ALA A 443 7.50 -20.86 -5.27
CA ALA A 443 7.12 -19.82 -6.23
C ALA A 443 6.07 -18.86 -5.67
N PHE A 444 5.16 -19.35 -4.83
CA PHE A 444 4.20 -18.48 -4.14
C PHE A 444 4.88 -17.63 -3.05
N ASN A 445 5.71 -18.21 -2.18
CA ASN A 445 6.43 -17.46 -1.14
C ASN A 445 7.31 -16.36 -1.74
N ALA A 446 7.86 -16.59 -2.93
CA ALA A 446 8.58 -15.58 -3.68
C ALA A 446 7.73 -14.35 -4.09
N ILE A 447 6.39 -14.44 -4.07
CA ILE A 447 5.50 -13.29 -4.29
C ILE A 447 5.59 -12.30 -3.14
N ILE A 448 5.80 -12.78 -1.91
CA ILE A 448 6.02 -11.91 -0.73
C ILE A 448 7.30 -11.10 -0.93
N SER A 449 8.41 -11.78 -1.26
CA SER A 449 9.68 -11.14 -1.58
C SER A 449 9.59 -10.23 -2.82
N LEU A 450 8.79 -10.61 -3.83
CA LEU A 450 8.54 -9.80 -5.02
C LEU A 450 7.86 -8.48 -4.67
N GLY A 451 6.86 -8.51 -3.78
CA GLY A 451 6.21 -7.30 -3.27
C GLY A 451 7.21 -6.38 -2.60
N ALA A 452 8.01 -6.91 -1.67
CA ALA A 452 9.04 -6.15 -0.97
C ALA A 452 10.08 -5.52 -1.93
N VAL A 453 10.62 -6.31 -2.86
CA VAL A 453 11.55 -5.83 -3.90
C VAL A 453 10.92 -4.73 -4.73
N ALA A 454 9.72 -4.94 -5.25
CA ALA A 454 9.05 -3.99 -6.11
C ALA A 454 8.79 -2.67 -5.36
N GLN A 455 8.39 -2.75 -4.09
CA GLN A 455 8.23 -1.59 -3.22
C GLN A 455 9.56 -0.84 -3.02
N MET A 456 10.64 -1.55 -2.69
CA MET A 456 11.95 -0.93 -2.48
C MET A 456 12.46 -0.26 -3.76
N GLY A 457 12.24 -0.90 -4.92
CA GLY A 457 12.59 -0.33 -6.21
C GLY A 457 11.85 0.97 -6.51
N THR A 458 10.54 1.04 -6.24
CA THR A 458 9.77 2.28 -6.47
C THR A 458 10.14 3.38 -5.49
N TYR A 459 10.46 3.04 -4.25
CA TYR A 459 10.99 3.98 -3.27
C TYR A 459 12.35 4.53 -3.69
N ALA A 460 13.28 3.67 -4.09
CA ALA A 460 14.60 4.08 -4.55
C ALA A 460 14.49 5.07 -5.73
N ILE A 461 13.66 4.76 -6.73
CA ILE A 461 13.46 5.66 -7.88
C ILE A 461 12.82 7.00 -7.45
N SER A 462 11.79 6.96 -6.61
CA SER A 462 11.08 8.16 -6.14
C SER A 462 11.99 9.08 -5.33
N ILE A 463 12.73 8.51 -4.37
CA ILE A 463 13.66 9.24 -3.51
C ILE A 463 14.83 9.80 -4.35
N THR A 464 15.33 9.04 -5.32
CA THR A 464 16.36 9.53 -6.25
C THR A 464 15.88 10.77 -7.01
N CYS A 465 14.64 10.76 -7.52
CA CYS A 465 14.09 11.88 -8.28
C CYS A 465 13.93 13.15 -7.42
N VAL A 466 13.40 13.03 -6.20
CA VAL A 466 13.27 14.20 -5.31
C VAL A 466 14.62 14.70 -4.83
N LEU A 467 15.57 13.81 -4.52
CA LEU A 467 16.92 14.18 -4.12
C LEU A 467 17.66 14.90 -5.26
N TYR A 468 17.59 14.37 -6.49
CA TYR A 468 18.11 15.04 -7.68
C TYR A 468 17.56 16.45 -7.80
N ARG A 469 16.24 16.62 -7.65
CA ARG A 469 15.60 17.93 -7.77
C ARG A 469 16.03 18.89 -6.66
N ARG A 470 16.17 18.43 -5.42
CA ARG A 470 16.68 19.26 -4.30
C ARG A 470 18.09 19.76 -4.56
N LEU A 471 18.95 18.94 -5.16
CA LEU A 471 20.35 19.28 -5.40
C LEU A 471 20.55 20.16 -6.64
N THR A 472 19.72 20.00 -7.66
CA THR A 472 19.92 20.69 -8.96
C THR A 472 19.03 21.90 -9.16
N ALA A 473 17.77 21.86 -8.70
CA ALA A 473 16.79 22.91 -8.90
C ALA A 473 15.73 22.91 -7.78
N PRO A 474 16.11 23.28 -6.54
CA PRO A 474 15.22 23.22 -5.38
C PRO A 474 14.00 24.16 -5.50
N HIS A 475 14.09 25.24 -6.27
CA HIS A 475 12.99 26.18 -6.52
C HIS A 475 11.82 25.57 -7.31
N LEU A 476 12.06 24.46 -8.02
CA LEU A 476 11.05 23.73 -8.78
C LEU A 476 10.28 22.71 -7.93
N LEU A 477 10.63 22.51 -6.66
CA LEU A 477 9.86 21.66 -5.76
C LEU A 477 8.64 22.44 -5.23
N PRO A 478 7.43 21.87 -5.29
CA PRO A 478 6.28 22.43 -4.59
C PRO A 478 6.61 22.58 -3.10
N LYS A 479 6.21 23.70 -2.49
CA LYS A 479 6.43 23.92 -1.05
C LYS A 479 5.55 22.94 -0.25
N PRO A 480 6.11 21.97 0.49
CA PRO A 480 5.32 21.03 1.25
C PRO A 480 4.79 21.69 2.54
N ARG A 481 3.58 21.31 2.97
CA ARG A 481 3.02 21.72 4.27
C ARG A 481 3.57 20.89 5.43
N TRP A 482 3.99 19.66 5.15
CA TRP A 482 4.77 18.81 6.04
C TRP A 482 6.17 18.67 5.45
N SER A 483 7.17 19.33 6.05
CA SER A 483 8.53 19.44 5.49
C SER A 483 9.59 18.82 6.40
N LEU A 484 10.60 18.22 5.78
CA LEU A 484 11.84 17.80 6.44
C LEU A 484 12.81 18.99 6.66
N GLY A 485 12.50 20.15 6.07
CA GLY A 485 13.33 21.35 6.15
C GLY A 485 14.76 21.09 5.70
N ARG A 486 15.73 21.59 6.48
CA ARG A 486 17.17 21.43 6.20
C ARG A 486 17.67 19.99 6.22
N TRP A 487 16.93 19.07 6.83
CA TRP A 487 17.32 17.66 6.93
C TRP A 487 16.91 16.84 5.70
N GLY A 488 16.14 17.42 4.76
CA GLY A 488 15.60 16.70 3.62
C GLY A 488 16.65 15.95 2.80
N VAL A 489 17.80 16.59 2.51
CA VAL A 489 18.90 15.95 1.76
C VAL A 489 19.47 14.75 2.52
N LEU A 490 19.76 14.89 3.82
CA LEU A 490 20.31 13.80 4.63
C LEU A 490 19.34 12.62 4.73
N VAL A 491 18.06 12.91 5.02
CA VAL A 491 17.01 11.89 5.13
C VAL A 491 16.79 11.17 3.80
N ASN A 492 16.78 11.89 2.67
CA ASN A 492 16.67 11.27 1.36
C ASN A 492 17.89 10.39 1.03
N ILE A 493 19.12 10.80 1.37
CA ILE A 493 20.31 9.97 1.15
C ILE A 493 20.25 8.68 1.97
N LEU A 494 19.96 8.78 3.27
CA LEU A 494 19.88 7.60 4.14
C LEU A 494 18.74 6.66 3.72
N GLY A 495 17.57 7.21 3.37
CA GLY A 495 16.45 6.43 2.86
C GLY A 495 16.77 5.75 1.53
N LEU A 496 17.52 6.41 0.63
CA LEU A 496 17.94 5.83 -0.64
C LEU A 496 18.95 4.69 -0.45
N LEU A 497 19.91 4.85 0.45
CA LEU A 497 20.89 3.80 0.76
C LEU A 497 20.20 2.56 1.31
N PHE A 498 19.27 2.74 2.25
CA PHE A 498 18.51 1.63 2.82
C PHE A 498 17.57 0.99 1.78
N ALA A 499 16.89 1.78 0.93
CA ALA A 499 16.04 1.23 -0.12
C ALA A 499 16.82 0.33 -1.09
N TRP A 500 18.05 0.71 -1.48
CA TRP A 500 18.89 -0.12 -2.35
C TRP A 500 19.43 -1.37 -1.65
N GLU A 501 19.78 -1.25 -0.37
CA GLU A 501 20.22 -2.37 0.46
C GLU A 501 19.11 -3.42 0.59
N ALA A 502 17.91 -3.01 1.01
CA ALA A 502 16.76 -3.91 1.10
C ALA A 502 16.35 -4.47 -0.28
N PHE A 503 16.39 -3.66 -1.34
CA PHE A 503 16.13 -4.11 -2.72
C PHE A 503 17.07 -5.25 -3.12
N PHE A 504 18.36 -5.14 -2.80
CA PHE A 504 19.35 -6.15 -3.12
C PHE A 504 19.11 -7.45 -2.34
N TRP A 505 18.91 -7.37 -1.02
CA TRP A 505 18.81 -8.55 -0.18
C TRP A 505 17.49 -9.32 -0.31
N CYS A 506 16.37 -8.64 -0.59
CA CYS A 506 15.07 -9.30 -0.74
C CYS A 506 15.00 -10.27 -1.93
N PHE A 507 15.98 -10.26 -2.84
CA PHE A 507 16.09 -11.24 -3.93
C PHE A 507 16.77 -12.56 -3.54
N TRP A 508 17.46 -12.61 -2.40
CA TRP A 508 18.24 -13.77 -2.03
C TRP A 508 17.33 -14.93 -1.60
N PRO A 509 17.74 -16.20 -1.83
CA PRO A 509 17.09 -17.35 -1.24
C PRO A 509 17.36 -17.38 0.27
N ASN A 510 16.54 -18.10 1.04
CA ASN A 510 16.68 -18.19 2.51
C ASN A 510 17.49 -19.41 2.98
N ALA A 511 18.02 -20.22 2.05
CA ALA A 511 18.86 -21.37 2.40
C ALA A 511 19.81 -21.77 1.26
N GLN A 512 20.91 -22.43 1.63
CA GLN A 512 21.87 -23.07 0.74
C GLN A 512 22.10 -24.55 1.13
N PRO A 513 22.37 -25.44 0.16
CA PRO A 513 22.47 -25.19 -1.29
C PRO A 513 21.12 -24.81 -1.92
N VAL A 514 21.17 -23.96 -2.94
CA VAL A 514 19.96 -23.49 -3.63
C VAL A 514 19.41 -24.60 -4.51
N THR A 515 18.15 -24.95 -4.28
CA THR A 515 17.35 -25.95 -5.02
C THR A 515 16.12 -25.27 -5.62
N VAL A 516 15.39 -26.00 -6.47
CA VAL A 516 14.12 -25.49 -7.04
C VAL A 516 13.09 -25.17 -5.94
N ASP A 517 13.13 -25.92 -4.84
CA ASP A 517 12.16 -25.81 -3.74
C ASP A 517 12.48 -24.71 -2.73
N ASN A 518 13.72 -24.17 -2.72
CA ASN A 518 14.10 -23.03 -1.88
C ASN A 518 14.54 -21.78 -2.66
N PHE A 519 14.52 -21.84 -4.00
CA PHE A 519 14.86 -20.70 -4.84
C PHE A 519 13.85 -19.58 -4.65
N ASN A 520 14.35 -18.37 -4.40
CA ASN A 520 13.52 -17.18 -4.41
C ASN A 520 13.23 -16.78 -5.87
N TRP A 521 12.02 -17.04 -6.34
CA TRP A 521 11.57 -16.73 -7.71
C TRP A 521 11.32 -15.23 -7.97
N ALA A 522 11.47 -14.36 -6.97
CA ALA A 522 11.24 -12.91 -7.10
C ALA A 522 12.06 -12.24 -8.21
N PRO A 523 13.37 -12.52 -8.42
CA PRO A 523 14.15 -11.91 -9.50
C PRO A 523 13.56 -12.21 -10.87
N VAL A 524 13.14 -13.46 -11.10
CA VAL A 524 12.57 -13.90 -12.38
C VAL A 524 11.25 -13.18 -12.64
N MET A 525 10.36 -13.14 -11.65
CA MET A 525 9.08 -12.45 -11.76
C MET A 525 9.24 -10.93 -11.94
N PHE A 526 10.16 -10.32 -11.19
CA PHE A 526 10.46 -8.90 -11.28
C PHE A 526 10.97 -8.52 -12.68
N VAL A 527 11.96 -9.26 -13.20
CA VAL A 527 12.49 -9.04 -14.55
C VAL A 527 11.40 -9.25 -15.61
N ALA A 528 10.56 -10.28 -15.49
CA ALA A 528 9.48 -10.51 -16.42
C ALA A 528 8.50 -9.33 -16.49
N VAL A 529 8.14 -8.75 -15.35
CA VAL A 529 7.26 -7.57 -15.30
C VAL A 529 7.95 -6.32 -15.84
N VAL A 530 9.22 -6.10 -15.51
CA VAL A 530 9.99 -4.97 -16.06
C VAL A 530 10.12 -5.09 -17.59
N VAL A 531 10.41 -6.27 -18.12
CA VAL A 531 10.44 -6.53 -19.57
C VAL A 531 9.06 -6.27 -20.19
N GLY A 532 7.98 -6.74 -19.54
CA GLY A 532 6.61 -6.43 -19.96
C GLY A 532 6.30 -4.93 -19.98
N ALA A 533 6.75 -4.19 -18.97
CA ALA A 533 6.63 -2.74 -18.90
C ALA A 533 7.44 -2.05 -20.01
N LEU A 534 8.65 -2.54 -20.34
CA LEU A 534 9.45 -2.01 -21.43
C LEU A 534 8.78 -2.25 -22.79
N ILE A 535 8.29 -3.46 -23.05
CA ILE A 535 7.57 -3.79 -24.28
C ILE A 535 6.34 -2.89 -24.43
N THR A 536 5.51 -2.80 -23.39
CA THR A 536 4.30 -1.94 -23.43
C THR A 536 4.64 -0.47 -23.58
N TYR A 537 5.74 -0.01 -22.98
CA TYR A 537 6.24 1.36 -23.16
C TYR A 537 6.62 1.63 -24.62
N PHE A 538 7.44 0.79 -25.25
CA PHE A 538 7.91 1.04 -26.61
C PHE A 538 6.81 0.84 -27.66
N VAL A 539 5.86 -0.07 -27.43
CA VAL A 539 4.75 -0.33 -28.35
C VAL A 539 3.66 0.75 -28.24
N GLN A 540 3.26 1.10 -27.02
CA GLN A 540 2.10 1.97 -26.77
C GLN A 540 2.41 3.17 -25.86
N GLY A 541 3.08 2.95 -24.73
CA GLY A 541 3.28 3.96 -23.68
C GLY A 541 3.97 5.22 -24.20
N ARG A 542 4.97 5.09 -25.07
CA ARG A 542 5.68 6.23 -25.66
C ARG A 542 4.76 7.16 -26.45
N ARG A 543 3.66 6.65 -27.00
CA ARG A 543 2.69 7.45 -27.79
C ARG A 543 1.53 7.97 -26.96
N VAL A 544 1.10 7.22 -25.94
CA VAL A 544 -0.19 7.44 -25.25
C VAL A 544 -0.03 7.94 -23.82
N TYR A 545 1.03 7.56 -23.12
CA TYR A 545 1.30 7.95 -21.74
C TYR A 545 2.10 9.25 -21.73
N ASN A 546 1.61 10.34 -21.14
CA ASN A 546 2.37 11.60 -21.08
C ASN A 546 3.03 11.84 -19.72
N GLY A 547 2.71 11.01 -18.71
CA GLY A 547 3.05 11.28 -17.32
C GLY A 547 2.17 12.38 -16.73
N PRO A 548 1.79 12.28 -15.45
CA PRO A 548 0.94 13.29 -14.81
C PRO A 548 1.49 14.70 -14.82
N VAL A 549 2.81 14.87 -14.97
CA VAL A 549 3.40 16.19 -14.84
C VAL A 549 3.03 17.16 -15.96
N VAL A 550 2.63 16.65 -17.13
CA VAL A 550 2.27 17.50 -18.27
C VAL A 550 1.03 18.36 -17.98
N ILE A 551 0.21 17.96 -17.01
CA ILE A 551 -0.97 18.72 -16.57
C ILE A 551 -0.71 19.54 -15.30
N VAL A 552 0.52 19.53 -14.76
CA VAL A 552 0.89 20.29 -13.55
C VAL A 552 1.22 21.74 -13.91
N GLN A 553 0.50 22.68 -13.31
CA GLN A 553 0.70 24.13 -13.47
C GLN A 553 2.08 24.56 -12.92
N GLY A 554 2.71 25.54 -13.58
CA GLY A 554 4.06 26.02 -13.24
C GLY A 554 5.22 25.18 -13.80
N ARG A 555 4.93 24.02 -14.42
CA ARG A 555 5.92 23.23 -15.17
C ARG A 555 5.73 23.27 -16.70
N GLN A 556 4.56 23.73 -17.16
CA GLN A 556 4.25 23.91 -18.58
C GLN A 556 5.02 25.07 -19.23
N GLU A 557 5.56 25.99 -18.43
CA GLU A 557 6.26 27.19 -18.93
C GLU A 557 7.74 26.94 -19.26
N GLU A 558 8.29 25.78 -18.89
CA GLU A 558 9.72 25.44 -19.05
C GLU A 558 9.98 24.25 -20.02
N SER A 559 8.94 23.67 -20.63
CA SER A 559 9.04 22.59 -21.63
C SER A 559 8.71 23.08 -23.03
#